data_AF-A0A6N9V6M4-F1
#
_entry.id   AF-A0A6N9V6M4-F1
#
_cell.length_a   1.000
_cell.length_b   1.000
_cell.length_c   1.000
_cell.angle_alpha   90.00
_cell.angle_beta   90.00
_cell.angle_gamma   90.00
#
_symmetry.space_group_name_H-M   'P 1'
#
loop_
_entity.id
_entity.type
_entity.pdbx_description
1 polymer ?
#
loop_
_entity_poly.entity_id
_entity_poly.type
_entity_poly.pdbx_seq_one_letter_code
_entity_poly.pdbx_strand_id
1 'polypeptide(L)'
;ADDSAGREAAAARAAGVDRDGGEGASRSDARPTPEQPASKPPEVKPLSYAERMAQPVPLAADLKATGKFEAVPGLAKAPGKGQKHRYRIDVEKGLSLDAGLFAEAVQKTLNDDRSWAHNGAMTFERISSGDPDFVITLASPGTTGDWCAKSGLDTTIDNVSCDSASTDRVMINAYRWAQGSATFGPEKLLAYRQMLINHEVGHRLGYNHVSCRTPGALAPVMQQQTKSLDIEGIKCKPNPWVHPGS
;
A
#
# COMPACT_ATOMS: atom_id res chain seq x y z
N ALA A 1 -64.04 -5.18 0.13
CA ALA A 1 -62.77 -5.37 -0.60
C ALA A 1 -63.18 -5.70 -2.03
N ASP A 2 -62.79 -4.98 -3.05
CA ASP A 2 -61.61 -4.13 -3.21
C ASP A 2 -61.90 -3.05 -4.25
N ASP A 3 -61.13 -1.99 -4.14
CA ASP A 3 -61.24 -0.72 -4.83
C ASP A 3 -60.55 -0.75 -6.21
N SER A 4 -60.71 0.35 -6.93
CA SER A 4 -59.79 0.93 -7.92
C SER A 4 -60.00 0.67 -9.43
N ALA A 5 -59.97 1.82 -10.12
CA ALA A 5 -60.54 2.16 -11.41
C ALA A 5 -59.59 1.99 -12.61
N GLY A 6 -60.19 1.86 -13.80
CA GLY A 6 -59.54 1.78 -15.12
C GLY A 6 -58.95 3.11 -15.62
N ARG A 7 -57.92 3.06 -16.49
CA ARG A 7 -57.95 3.09 -17.99
C ARG A 7 -58.33 4.49 -18.52
N GLU A 8 -57.57 5.21 -19.37
CA GLU A 8 -56.97 4.96 -20.70
C GLU A 8 -55.93 6.08 -20.98
N ALA A 9 -54.74 5.87 -21.55
CA ALA A 9 -54.36 5.62 -22.96
C ALA A 9 -54.67 6.76 -23.97
N ALA A 10 -53.62 7.32 -24.61
CA ALA A 10 -53.37 7.30 -26.07
C ALA A 10 -52.51 8.48 -26.57
N ALA A 11 -51.91 8.30 -27.76
CA ALA A 11 -50.70 8.93 -28.25
C ALA A 11 -50.86 9.90 -29.44
N ALA A 12 -49.89 10.83 -29.55
CA ALA A 12 -49.08 11.22 -30.72
C ALA A 12 -49.57 12.08 -31.92
N ARG A 13 -48.57 12.83 -32.43
CA ARG A 13 -48.29 13.42 -33.79
C ARG A 13 -48.52 14.94 -33.92
N ALA A 14 -47.80 15.77 -34.70
CA ALA A 14 -46.45 15.85 -35.31
C ALA A 14 -46.37 17.17 -36.15
N ALA A 15 -45.16 17.77 -36.27
CA ALA A 15 -44.65 18.73 -37.30
C ALA A 15 -45.36 20.11 -37.50
N GLY A 16 -44.72 21.25 -37.83
CA GLY A 16 -43.34 21.63 -38.17
C GLY A 16 -43.30 23.08 -38.77
N VAL A 17 -42.08 23.61 -38.99
CA VAL A 17 -41.64 24.62 -40.00
C VAL A 17 -41.63 26.13 -39.64
N ASP A 18 -40.39 26.64 -39.51
CA ASP A 18 -39.71 27.88 -39.97
C ASP A 18 -40.37 29.28 -39.91
N ARG A 19 -39.59 30.27 -39.42
CA ARG A 19 -39.12 31.46 -40.20
C ARG A 19 -38.15 32.38 -39.44
N ASP A 20 -37.32 32.99 -40.28
CA ASP A 20 -36.12 33.83 -40.13
C ASP A 20 -36.36 35.28 -39.62
N GLY A 21 -35.28 35.95 -39.19
CA GLY A 21 -35.07 37.39 -39.40
C GLY A 21 -35.04 38.37 -38.21
N GLY A 22 -33.83 38.83 -37.85
CA GLY A 22 -33.50 40.28 -37.87
C GLY A 22 -33.58 41.14 -36.59
N GLU A 23 -32.40 41.66 -36.19
CA GLU A 23 -32.10 42.98 -35.58
C GLU A 23 -32.72 43.34 -34.21
N GLY A 24 -32.03 43.79 -33.16
CA GLY A 24 -30.84 44.66 -33.09
C GLY A 24 -31.21 45.95 -32.34
N ALA A 25 -30.99 46.01 -31.02
CA ALA A 25 -30.96 47.29 -30.29
C ALA A 25 -30.18 47.20 -28.97
N SER A 26 -29.10 47.97 -28.92
CA SER A 26 -28.13 48.18 -27.85
C SER A 26 -28.69 49.00 -26.68
N ARG A 27 -28.34 48.66 -25.43
CA ARG A 27 -28.23 49.60 -24.31
C ARG A 27 -27.10 49.20 -23.36
N SER A 28 -26.03 49.98 -23.42
CA SER A 28 -24.88 50.00 -22.53
C SER A 28 -25.27 50.53 -21.15
N ASP A 29 -24.78 49.90 -20.08
CA ASP A 29 -24.49 50.57 -18.81
C ASP A 29 -23.28 49.87 -18.16
N ALA A 30 -22.11 50.48 -18.35
CA ALA A 30 -20.84 50.02 -17.79
C ALA A 30 -20.68 50.59 -16.37
N ARG A 31 -20.85 49.74 -15.36
CA ARG A 31 -20.41 50.02 -13.99
C ARG A 31 -19.04 49.38 -13.77
N PRO A 32 -17.99 50.11 -13.39
CA PRO A 32 -16.69 49.51 -13.13
C PRO A 32 -16.76 48.73 -11.82
N THR A 33 -16.57 47.41 -11.90
CA THR A 33 -16.38 46.52 -10.75
C THR A 33 -14.98 46.76 -10.18
N PRO A 34 -14.81 46.92 -8.85
CA PRO A 34 -13.48 47.01 -8.26
C PRO A 34 -12.70 45.72 -8.51
N GLU A 35 -11.53 45.81 -9.14
CA GLU A 35 -10.62 44.67 -9.30
C GLU A 35 -10.07 44.26 -7.93
N GLN A 36 -10.61 43.18 -7.39
CA GLN A 36 -10.02 42.50 -6.25
C GLN A 36 -8.73 41.82 -6.71
N PRO A 37 -7.59 41.98 -6.02
CA PRO A 37 -6.35 41.34 -6.45
C PRO A 37 -6.55 39.83 -6.47
N ALA A 38 -6.30 39.19 -7.61
CA ALA A 38 -6.37 37.75 -7.74
C ALA A 38 -5.38 37.11 -6.75
N SER A 39 -5.91 36.54 -5.66
CA SER A 39 -5.16 35.70 -4.73
C SER A 39 -4.54 34.56 -5.51
N LYS A 40 -3.20 34.46 -5.51
CA LYS A 40 -2.50 33.31 -6.11
C LYS A 40 -3.07 32.01 -5.51
N PRO A 41 -3.37 30.98 -6.32
CA PRO A 41 -3.77 29.68 -5.79
C PRO A 41 -2.70 29.18 -4.81
N PRO A 42 -3.10 28.56 -3.69
CA PRO A 42 -2.14 28.02 -2.75
C PRO A 42 -1.26 26.97 -3.45
N GLU A 43 0.06 27.15 -3.34
CA GLU A 43 1.04 26.22 -3.88
C GLU A 43 1.06 24.95 -3.03
N VAL A 44 0.47 23.86 -3.54
CA VAL A 44 0.44 22.58 -2.84
C VAL A 44 1.82 21.93 -2.98
N LYS A 45 2.61 21.98 -1.90
CA LYS A 45 3.89 21.27 -1.83
C LYS A 45 3.64 19.76 -1.89
N PRO A 46 4.40 18.99 -2.70
CA PRO A 46 4.32 17.53 -2.68
C PRO A 46 4.68 16.98 -1.31
N LEU A 47 3.99 15.90 -0.90
CA LEU A 47 4.32 15.18 0.34
C LEU A 47 5.73 14.60 0.27
N SER A 48 6.46 14.70 1.38
CA SER A 48 7.72 14.00 1.59
C SER A 48 7.53 12.49 1.61
N TYR A 49 8.64 11.75 1.48
CA TYR A 49 8.62 10.28 1.61
C TYR A 49 8.02 9.82 2.94
N ALA A 50 8.36 10.48 4.05
CA ALA A 50 7.86 10.12 5.38
C ALA A 50 6.35 10.35 5.48
N GLU A 51 5.84 11.47 4.96
CA GLU A 51 4.40 11.77 4.93
C GLU A 51 3.63 10.76 4.07
N ARG A 52 4.15 10.42 2.87
CA ARG A 52 3.56 9.38 2.01
C ARG A 52 3.55 8.00 2.69
N MET A 53 4.61 7.66 3.40
CA MET A 53 4.72 6.41 4.15
C MET A 53 3.81 6.38 5.39
N ALA A 54 3.47 7.53 5.97
CA ALA A 54 2.57 7.64 7.11
C ALA A 54 1.08 7.76 6.71
N GLN A 55 0.77 8.02 5.44
CA GLN A 55 -0.60 8.19 4.99
C GLN A 55 -1.31 6.84 4.75
N PRO A 56 -2.46 6.59 5.41
CA PRO A 56 -3.27 5.42 5.13
C PRO A 56 -3.98 5.56 3.78
N VAL A 57 -4.20 4.43 3.11
CA VAL A 57 -4.98 4.36 1.88
C VAL A 57 -6.18 3.44 2.14
N PRO A 58 -7.42 3.86 1.85
CA PRO A 58 -8.57 2.97 1.96
C PRO A 58 -8.40 1.76 1.05
N LEU A 59 -8.52 0.55 1.62
CA LEU A 59 -8.45 -0.71 0.89
C LEU A 59 -9.31 -1.74 1.64
N ALA A 60 -10.20 -2.44 0.94
CA ALA A 60 -11.09 -3.41 1.58
C ALA A 60 -10.34 -4.67 2.04
N ALA A 61 -10.59 -5.14 3.25
CA ALA A 61 -9.92 -6.29 3.84
C ALA A 61 -10.23 -7.61 3.12
N ASP A 62 -11.32 -7.65 2.37
CA ASP A 62 -11.79 -8.78 1.55
C ASP A 62 -11.51 -8.58 0.05
N LEU A 63 -10.75 -7.53 -0.32
CA LEU A 63 -10.42 -7.26 -1.71
C LEU A 63 -9.69 -8.46 -2.34
N LYS A 64 -10.17 -8.87 -3.52
CA LYS A 64 -9.47 -9.76 -4.44
C LYS A 64 -9.34 -9.06 -5.78
N ALA A 65 -8.11 -8.69 -6.14
CA ALA A 65 -7.83 -8.03 -7.41
C ALA A 65 -7.59 -9.07 -8.52
N THR A 66 -6.79 -8.74 -9.53
CA THR A 66 -6.74 -9.53 -10.78
C THR A 66 -5.97 -10.86 -10.69
N GLY A 67 -5.16 -11.07 -9.66
CA GLY A 67 -4.20 -12.17 -9.53
C GLY A 67 -3.00 -12.08 -10.48
N LYS A 68 -2.92 -11.05 -11.33
CA LYS A 68 -1.83 -10.84 -12.30
C LYS A 68 -0.84 -9.84 -11.75
N PHE A 69 0.46 -10.11 -11.91
CA PHE A 69 1.52 -9.25 -11.39
C PHE A 69 2.27 -8.50 -12.49
N GLU A 70 2.75 -7.31 -12.17
CA GLU A 70 3.70 -6.54 -12.98
C GLU A 70 4.95 -6.20 -12.16
N ALA A 71 6.11 -6.36 -12.78
CA ALA A 71 7.36 -5.94 -12.17
C ALA A 71 7.43 -4.41 -12.13
N VAL A 72 7.78 -3.85 -10.97
CA VAL A 72 8.02 -2.41 -10.85
C VAL A 72 9.32 -2.07 -11.59
N PRO A 73 9.30 -1.15 -12.57
CA PRO A 73 10.47 -0.88 -13.40
C PRO A 73 11.62 -0.26 -12.60
N GLY A 74 12.82 -0.38 -13.16
CA GLY A 74 14.04 0.27 -12.67
C GLY A 74 14.98 -0.64 -11.89
N LEU A 75 16.20 -0.13 -11.71
CA LEU A 75 17.31 -0.76 -11.00
C LEU A 75 17.65 0.10 -9.79
N ALA A 76 17.82 -0.53 -8.62
CA ALA A 76 18.45 0.12 -7.47
C ALA A 76 19.63 -0.75 -7.03
N LYS A 77 20.85 -0.26 -7.27
CA LYS A 77 22.07 -0.98 -6.92
C LYS A 77 22.17 -1.14 -5.40
N ALA A 78 22.63 -2.31 -4.98
CA ALA A 78 23.04 -2.55 -3.60
C ALA A 78 24.12 -1.52 -3.20
N PRO A 79 23.93 -0.77 -2.09
CA PRO A 79 24.89 0.24 -1.65
C PRO A 79 26.12 -0.35 -0.94
N GLY A 80 26.01 -1.58 -0.42
CA GLY A 80 27.03 -2.22 0.40
C GLY A 80 27.89 -3.23 -0.34
N LYS A 81 28.85 -3.81 0.40
CA LYS A 81 29.73 -4.90 -0.06
C LYS A 81 29.47 -6.24 0.64
N GLY A 82 28.45 -6.30 1.50
CA GLY A 82 28.03 -7.51 2.20
C GLY A 82 27.50 -8.59 1.25
N GLN A 83 26.92 -9.64 1.83
CA GLN A 83 26.24 -10.66 1.03
C GLN A 83 25.13 -10.01 0.19
N LYS A 84 25.27 -10.08 -1.13
CA LYS A 84 24.31 -9.45 -2.05
C LYS A 84 23.09 -10.35 -2.22
N HIS A 85 21.91 -9.77 -2.02
CA HIS A 85 20.62 -10.35 -2.39
C HIS A 85 20.00 -9.53 -3.52
N ARG A 86 19.77 -10.17 -4.65
CA ARG A 86 19.03 -9.58 -5.77
C ARG A 86 17.56 -9.91 -5.63
N TYR A 87 16.71 -8.90 -5.73
CA TYR A 87 15.27 -9.11 -5.63
C TYR A 87 14.52 -8.31 -6.68
N ARG A 88 13.36 -8.85 -7.07
CA ARG A 88 12.39 -8.13 -7.91
C ARG A 88 11.20 -7.71 -7.04
N ILE A 89 10.55 -6.62 -7.45
CA ILE A 89 9.28 -6.20 -6.85
C ILE A 89 8.18 -6.38 -7.87
N ASP A 90 7.16 -7.14 -7.51
CA ASP A 90 5.97 -7.37 -8.30
C ASP A 90 4.76 -6.75 -7.58
N VAL A 91 3.88 -6.06 -8.31
CA VAL A 91 2.62 -5.52 -7.77
C VAL A 91 1.45 -6.10 -8.55
N GLU A 92 0.41 -6.51 -7.83
CA GLU A 92 -0.81 -7.02 -8.44
C GLU A 92 -1.55 -5.91 -9.20
N LYS A 93 -1.94 -6.19 -10.45
CA LYS A 93 -2.75 -5.25 -11.23
C LYS A 93 -4.11 -5.05 -10.58
N GLY A 94 -4.58 -3.81 -10.57
CA GLY A 94 -5.88 -3.43 -9.99
C GLY A 94 -5.79 -2.94 -8.54
N LEU A 95 -4.60 -2.89 -7.94
CA LEU A 95 -4.40 -2.21 -6.66
C LEU A 95 -4.33 -0.69 -6.86
N SER A 96 -5.09 0.06 -6.07
CA SER A 96 -5.01 1.52 -5.97
C SER A 96 -3.88 1.97 -5.02
N LEU A 97 -2.71 1.35 -5.14
CA LEU A 97 -1.54 1.61 -4.30
C LEU A 97 -0.35 2.07 -5.14
N ASP A 98 0.47 2.95 -4.57
CA ASP A 98 1.65 3.48 -5.24
C ASP A 98 2.78 2.44 -5.26
N ALA A 99 2.94 1.78 -6.41
CA ALA A 99 3.98 0.79 -6.65
C ALA A 99 5.40 1.38 -6.52
N GLY A 100 5.59 2.65 -6.87
CA GLY A 100 6.86 3.35 -6.75
C GLY A 100 7.23 3.61 -5.30
N LEU A 101 6.28 4.06 -4.48
CA LEU A 101 6.45 4.22 -3.04
C LEU A 101 6.78 2.89 -2.36
N PHE A 102 6.07 1.82 -2.72
CA PHE A 102 6.35 0.48 -2.20
C PHE A 102 7.78 0.06 -2.55
N ALA A 103 8.21 0.26 -3.80
CA ALA A 103 9.55 -0.09 -4.23
C ALA A 103 10.66 0.72 -3.53
N GLU A 104 10.44 2.03 -3.37
CA GLU A 104 11.33 2.92 -2.63
C GLU A 104 11.43 2.49 -1.16
N ALA A 105 10.29 2.17 -0.54
CA ALA A 105 10.24 1.75 0.86
C ALA A 105 10.95 0.44 1.12
N VAL A 106 10.78 -0.56 0.26
CA VAL A 106 11.51 -1.84 0.35
C VAL A 106 13.02 -1.61 0.24
N GLN A 107 13.47 -0.86 -0.78
CA GLN A 107 14.90 -0.59 -0.99
C GLN A 107 15.52 0.15 0.20
N LYS A 108 14.85 1.20 0.69
CA LYS A 108 15.32 2.00 1.83
C LYS A 108 15.32 1.19 3.12
N THR A 109 14.29 0.39 3.36
CA THR A 109 14.15 -0.37 4.61
C THR A 109 15.20 -1.47 4.71
N LEU A 110 15.39 -2.28 3.65
CA LEU A 110 16.30 -3.43 3.70
C LEU A 110 17.78 -3.03 3.75
N ASN A 111 18.13 -1.86 3.21
CA ASN A 111 19.50 -1.32 3.23
C ASN A 111 19.73 -0.28 4.32
N ASP A 112 18.77 -0.05 5.22
CA ASP A 112 18.96 0.76 6.42
C ASP A 112 19.92 0.02 7.37
N ASP A 113 20.83 0.73 8.04
CA ASP A 113 21.78 0.10 8.96
C ASP A 113 21.09 -0.55 10.16
N ARG A 114 19.83 -0.20 10.46
CA ARG A 114 19.02 -0.85 11.49
C ARG A 114 18.34 -2.14 11.00
N SER A 115 18.45 -2.47 9.72
CA SER A 115 17.86 -3.66 9.09
C SER A 115 18.90 -4.79 8.95
N TRP A 116 18.61 -5.79 8.12
CA TRP A 116 19.46 -6.93 7.81
C TRP A 116 20.82 -6.54 7.19
N ALA A 117 20.92 -5.33 6.63
CA ALA A 117 22.16 -4.77 6.11
C ALA A 117 23.13 -4.26 7.19
N HIS A 118 22.75 -4.28 8.48
CA HIS A 118 23.55 -3.75 9.58
C HIS A 118 25.02 -4.19 9.53
N ASN A 119 25.94 -3.25 9.79
CA ASN A 119 27.39 -3.47 9.74
C ASN A 119 27.90 -4.07 8.41
N GLY A 120 27.15 -3.89 7.32
CA GLY A 120 27.49 -4.44 6.01
C GLY A 120 27.38 -5.96 5.93
N ALA A 121 26.61 -6.62 6.79
CA ALA A 121 26.39 -8.06 6.74
C ALA A 121 25.73 -8.49 5.42
N MET A 122 24.71 -7.75 5.00
CA MET A 122 23.95 -7.99 3.76
C MET A 122 23.83 -6.71 2.94
N THR A 123 23.46 -6.84 1.66
CA THR A 123 23.09 -5.71 0.81
C THR A 123 22.07 -6.12 -0.24
N PHE A 124 21.07 -5.28 -0.48
CA PHE A 124 19.91 -5.63 -1.31
C PHE A 124 19.88 -4.80 -2.59
N GLU A 125 19.85 -5.49 -3.74
CA GLU A 125 19.85 -4.93 -5.09
C GLU A 125 18.49 -5.20 -5.76
N ARG A 126 17.74 -4.14 -6.05
CA ARG A 126 16.47 -4.27 -6.78
C ARG A 126 16.71 -4.34 -8.27
N ILE A 127 16.23 -5.39 -8.92
CA ILE A 127 16.19 -5.54 -10.37
C ILE A 127 14.75 -5.59 -10.87
N SER A 128 14.51 -5.19 -12.13
CA SER A 128 13.19 -5.31 -12.77
C SER A 128 13.13 -6.39 -13.86
N SER A 129 14.28 -6.96 -14.23
CA SER A 129 14.45 -8.03 -15.22
C SER A 129 15.67 -8.88 -14.87
N GLY A 130 15.79 -10.05 -15.47
CA GLY A 130 16.81 -11.05 -15.11
C GLY A 130 16.34 -11.99 -14.01
N ASP A 131 17.30 -12.61 -13.33
CA ASP A 131 17.06 -13.66 -12.32
C ASP A 131 17.24 -13.08 -10.90
N PRO A 132 16.15 -12.90 -10.13
CA PRO A 132 16.21 -12.51 -8.73
C PRO A 132 16.34 -13.73 -7.81
N ASP A 133 16.98 -13.56 -6.66
CA ASP A 133 17.02 -14.59 -5.61
C ASP A 133 15.62 -14.81 -5.00
N PHE A 134 14.79 -13.76 -4.97
CA PHE A 134 13.38 -13.81 -4.56
C PHE A 134 12.58 -12.60 -5.07
N VAL A 135 11.26 -12.70 -4.98
CA VAL A 135 10.32 -11.66 -5.46
C VAL A 135 9.46 -11.15 -4.30
N ILE A 136 9.59 -9.86 -3.98
CA ILE A 136 8.71 -9.21 -3.01
C ILE A 136 7.44 -8.76 -3.75
N THR A 137 6.28 -9.28 -3.34
CA THR A 137 5.02 -9.12 -4.07
C THR A 137 4.00 -8.37 -3.23
N LEU A 138 3.49 -7.23 -3.72
CA LEU A 138 2.35 -6.53 -3.11
C LEU A 138 1.06 -7.03 -3.77
N ALA A 139 0.18 -7.67 -2.99
CA ALA A 139 -1.04 -8.30 -3.50
C ALA A 139 -2.24 -8.03 -2.60
N SER A 140 -3.42 -7.97 -3.19
CA SER A 140 -4.72 -7.93 -2.50
C SER A 140 -4.82 -9.06 -1.46
N PRO A 141 -5.62 -8.89 -0.39
CA PRO A 141 -5.84 -9.91 0.62
C PRO A 141 -6.19 -11.29 0.06
N GLY A 142 -7.13 -11.36 -0.89
CA GLY A 142 -7.54 -12.62 -1.52
C GLY A 142 -6.40 -13.30 -2.28
N THR A 143 -5.65 -12.55 -3.09
CA THR A 143 -4.50 -13.08 -3.83
C THR A 143 -3.35 -13.47 -2.89
N THR A 144 -3.14 -12.72 -1.80
CA THR A 144 -2.16 -13.07 -0.76
C THR A 144 -2.50 -14.41 -0.13
N GLY A 145 -3.77 -14.62 0.26
CA GLY A 145 -4.25 -15.90 0.80
C GLY A 145 -4.00 -17.07 -0.15
N ASP A 146 -4.34 -16.91 -1.44
CA ASP A 146 -4.12 -17.96 -2.45
C ASP A 146 -2.64 -18.34 -2.58
N TRP A 147 -1.72 -17.37 -2.49
CA TRP A 147 -0.28 -17.63 -2.56
C TRP A 147 0.31 -18.18 -1.27
N CYS A 148 -0.12 -17.70 -0.11
CA CYS A 148 0.31 -18.21 1.19
C CYS A 148 -0.13 -19.68 1.39
N ALA A 149 -1.32 -20.05 0.88
CA ALA A 149 -1.84 -21.41 0.94
C ALA A 149 -0.95 -22.43 0.20
N LYS A 150 -0.20 -22.01 -0.83
CA LYS A 150 0.79 -22.86 -1.52
C LYS A 150 1.93 -23.32 -0.61
N SER A 151 2.13 -22.62 0.50
CA SER A 151 3.10 -22.93 1.53
C SER A 151 2.43 -23.41 2.83
N GLY A 152 1.16 -23.81 2.77
CA GLY A 152 0.40 -24.35 3.92
C GLY A 152 -0.05 -23.30 4.93
N LEU A 153 -0.02 -22.01 4.59
CA LEU A 153 -0.38 -20.92 5.48
C LEU A 153 -1.78 -20.37 5.14
N ASP A 154 -2.67 -20.30 6.13
CA ASP A 154 -3.93 -19.59 6.01
C ASP A 154 -3.80 -18.16 6.59
N THR A 155 -3.85 -17.17 5.71
CA THR A 155 -3.79 -15.75 6.06
C THR A 155 -5.12 -15.03 5.85
N THR A 156 -6.18 -15.73 5.44
CA THR A 156 -7.46 -15.12 5.05
C THR A 156 -8.25 -14.58 6.24
N ILE A 157 -8.05 -15.18 7.42
CA ILE A 157 -8.69 -14.76 8.68
C ILE A 157 -8.00 -13.50 9.24
N ASP A 158 -6.67 -13.58 9.41
CA ASP A 158 -5.91 -12.52 10.07
C ASP A 158 -5.44 -11.42 9.12
N ASN A 159 -5.64 -11.57 7.81
CA ASN A 159 -5.16 -10.67 6.76
C ASN A 159 -3.68 -10.30 6.96
N VAL A 160 -2.81 -11.29 7.13
CA VAL A 160 -1.37 -11.08 7.31
C VAL A 160 -0.61 -11.29 6.01
N SER A 161 0.64 -10.83 6.01
CA SER A 161 1.62 -11.14 4.97
C SER A 161 2.26 -12.51 5.27
N CYS A 162 2.98 -13.08 4.31
CA CYS A 162 3.71 -14.32 4.52
C CYS A 162 4.93 -14.41 3.59
N ASP A 163 5.92 -15.20 3.99
CA ASP A 163 6.82 -15.81 3.03
C ASP A 163 6.14 -17.07 2.44
N SER A 164 5.80 -17.04 1.15
CA SER A 164 5.33 -18.25 0.46
C SER A 164 6.55 -19.09 0.08
N ALA A 165 7.16 -19.70 1.09
CA ALA A 165 8.45 -20.39 1.03
C ALA A 165 8.53 -21.54 0.00
N SER A 166 7.40 -22.15 -0.38
CA SER A 166 7.32 -23.12 -1.48
C SER A 166 7.42 -22.47 -2.87
N THR A 167 7.61 -21.15 -2.94
CA THR A 167 7.68 -20.33 -4.14
C THR A 167 8.80 -19.29 -4.03
N ASP A 168 9.07 -18.57 -5.10
CA ASP A 168 10.01 -17.46 -5.11
C ASP A 168 9.47 -16.20 -4.39
N ARG A 169 8.22 -16.18 -3.90
CA ARG A 169 7.54 -14.95 -3.46
C ARG A 169 7.47 -14.75 -1.95
N VAL A 170 7.89 -13.55 -1.53
CA VAL A 170 7.53 -12.92 -0.26
C VAL A 170 6.27 -12.08 -0.49
N MET A 171 5.15 -12.48 0.11
CA MET A 171 3.84 -11.87 -0.13
C MET A 171 3.55 -10.80 0.92
N ILE A 172 3.47 -9.54 0.49
CA ILE A 172 2.99 -8.41 1.29
C ILE A 172 1.50 -8.20 1.03
N ASN A 173 0.70 -8.36 2.08
CA ASN A 173 -0.74 -8.14 2.07
C ASN A 173 -1.03 -6.63 1.90
N ALA A 174 -1.68 -6.26 0.80
CA ALA A 174 -1.97 -4.88 0.43
C ALA A 174 -2.87 -4.15 1.45
N TYR A 175 -3.77 -4.85 2.14
CA TYR A 175 -4.59 -4.24 3.20
C TYR A 175 -3.72 -3.79 4.36
N ARG A 176 -2.76 -4.64 4.78
CA ARG A 176 -1.81 -4.29 5.83
C ARG A 176 -0.85 -3.20 5.41
N TRP A 177 -0.36 -3.24 4.17
CA TRP A 177 0.42 -2.13 3.64
C TRP A 177 -0.38 -0.81 3.65
N ALA A 178 -1.65 -0.85 3.25
CA ALA A 178 -2.49 0.33 3.11
C ALA A 178 -2.90 0.95 4.44
N GLN A 179 -3.28 0.13 5.44
CA GLN A 179 -3.93 0.59 6.67
C GLN A 179 -3.15 0.29 7.95
N GLY A 180 -2.14 -0.57 7.90
CA GLY A 180 -1.35 -0.96 9.06
C GLY A 180 -2.00 -2.03 9.94
N SER A 181 -1.72 -1.96 11.24
CA SER A 181 -2.30 -2.84 12.25
C SER A 181 -2.66 -2.07 13.52
N ALA A 182 -3.64 -2.59 14.25
CA ALA A 182 -4.10 -2.00 15.51
C ALA A 182 -2.99 -1.96 16.58
N THR A 183 -2.03 -2.88 16.54
CA THR A 183 -0.92 -2.95 17.49
C THR A 183 0.06 -1.78 17.35
N PHE A 184 0.18 -1.18 16.17
CA PHE A 184 0.97 0.02 15.93
C PHE A 184 0.16 1.31 16.12
N GLY A 185 -1.15 1.27 15.86
CA GLY A 185 -2.02 2.44 15.85
C GLY A 185 -1.84 3.30 14.59
N PRO A 186 -2.74 4.27 14.36
CA PRO A 186 -2.77 5.05 13.12
C PRO A 186 -1.51 5.93 12.93
N GLU A 187 -0.94 6.43 14.02
CA GLU A 187 0.21 7.35 13.99
C GLU A 187 1.54 6.69 13.61
N LYS A 188 1.59 5.34 13.56
CA LYS A 188 2.83 4.59 13.34
C LYS A 188 2.81 3.77 12.05
N LEU A 189 2.01 4.17 11.06
CA LEU A 189 1.91 3.45 9.79
C LEU A 189 3.25 3.32 9.06
N LEU A 190 4.07 4.38 9.05
CA LEU A 190 5.41 4.32 8.47
C LEU A 190 6.25 3.22 9.13
N ALA A 191 6.30 3.21 10.47
CA ALA A 191 7.04 2.20 11.22
C ALA A 191 6.46 0.80 10.96
N TYR A 192 5.13 0.66 10.93
CA TYR A 192 4.50 -0.62 10.61
C TYR A 192 4.90 -1.14 9.23
N ARG A 193 4.90 -0.29 8.20
CA ARG A 193 5.31 -0.66 6.84
C ARG A 193 6.76 -1.13 6.79
N GLN A 194 7.66 -0.49 7.53
CA GLN A 194 9.06 -0.91 7.67
C GLN A 194 9.17 -2.26 8.41
N MET A 195 8.45 -2.42 9.53
CA MET A 195 8.38 -3.68 10.28
C MET A 195 7.94 -4.82 9.38
N LEU A 196 6.85 -4.61 8.62
CA LEU A 196 6.28 -5.60 7.73
C LEU A 196 7.31 -6.07 6.68
N ILE A 197 8.01 -5.14 6.04
CA ILE A 197 9.08 -5.48 5.08
C ILE A 197 10.18 -6.32 5.75
N ASN A 198 10.69 -5.87 6.91
CA ASN A 198 11.77 -6.57 7.60
C ASN A 198 11.34 -7.96 8.09
N HIS A 199 10.11 -8.11 8.59
CA HIS A 199 9.57 -9.36 9.10
C HIS A 199 9.46 -10.40 7.98
N GLU A 200 8.80 -10.05 6.87
CA GLU A 200 8.55 -11.02 5.79
C GLU A 200 9.83 -11.38 5.04
N VAL A 201 10.75 -10.43 4.84
CA VAL A 201 12.07 -10.73 4.29
C VAL A 201 12.92 -11.51 5.29
N GLY A 202 12.73 -11.32 6.60
CA GLY A 202 13.37 -12.13 7.62
C GLY A 202 13.06 -13.62 7.49
N HIS A 203 11.79 -13.98 7.25
CA HIS A 203 11.43 -15.38 6.95
C HIS A 203 12.16 -15.92 5.73
N ARG A 204 12.20 -15.13 4.64
CA ARG A 204 12.92 -15.49 3.41
C ARG A 204 14.41 -15.69 3.63
N LEU A 205 15.00 -14.96 4.55
CA LEU A 205 16.41 -15.08 4.96
C LEU A 205 16.64 -16.22 5.96
N GLY A 206 15.60 -16.96 6.35
CA GLY A 206 15.69 -18.13 7.23
C GLY A 206 15.47 -17.85 8.72
N TYR A 207 14.99 -16.65 9.08
CA TYR A 207 14.69 -16.31 10.48
C TYR A 207 13.26 -16.72 10.83
N ASN A 208 13.11 -17.53 11.88
CA ASN A 208 11.80 -17.91 12.42
C ASN A 208 11.25 -16.85 13.38
N HIS A 209 9.98 -17.00 13.74
CA HIS A 209 9.38 -16.17 14.78
C HIS A 209 10.12 -16.28 16.11
N VAL A 210 10.21 -15.14 16.81
CA VAL A 210 10.71 -15.07 18.18
C VAL A 210 9.78 -14.19 19.01
N SER A 211 9.63 -14.52 20.29
CA SER A 211 8.76 -13.77 21.20
C SER A 211 9.58 -12.82 22.07
N CYS A 212 9.06 -11.62 22.29
CA CYS A 212 9.59 -10.72 23.30
C CYS A 212 9.47 -11.36 24.69
N ARG A 213 10.52 -11.23 25.49
CA ARG A 213 10.61 -11.84 26.84
C ARG A 213 10.77 -10.83 27.96
N THR A 214 10.78 -9.53 27.64
CA THR A 214 11.04 -8.46 28.61
C THR A 214 9.96 -7.39 28.51
N PRO A 215 9.12 -7.23 29.56
CA PRO A 215 8.08 -6.21 29.57
C PRO A 215 8.63 -4.81 29.27
N GLY A 216 7.96 -4.07 28.39
CA GLY A 216 8.31 -2.70 28.00
C GLY A 216 9.51 -2.57 27.04
N ALA A 217 10.20 -3.66 26.72
CA ALA A 217 11.24 -3.68 25.69
C ALA A 217 10.64 -3.54 24.28
N LEU A 218 11.48 -3.21 23.30
CA LEU A 218 11.10 -3.33 21.89
C LEU A 218 10.88 -4.80 21.55
N ALA A 219 9.77 -5.11 20.87
CA ALA A 219 9.55 -6.44 20.35
C ALA A 219 10.65 -6.79 19.33
N PRO A 220 11.15 -8.03 19.28
CA PRO A 220 11.98 -8.45 18.16
C PRO A 220 11.24 -8.26 16.84
N VAL A 221 11.94 -7.87 15.76
CA VAL A 221 11.28 -7.67 14.44
C VAL A 221 10.60 -8.95 13.94
N MET A 222 11.15 -10.11 14.30
CA MET A 222 10.58 -11.42 13.99
C MET A 222 9.47 -11.86 14.96
N GLN A 223 9.06 -11.05 15.93
CA GLN A 223 7.77 -11.28 16.60
C GLN A 223 6.64 -10.99 15.61
N GLN A 224 5.55 -11.74 15.70
CA GLN A 224 4.35 -11.52 14.88
C GLN A 224 3.55 -10.29 15.36
N GLN A 225 4.18 -9.10 15.29
CA GLN A 225 3.70 -7.85 15.88
C GLN A 225 2.39 -7.36 15.25
N THR A 226 2.09 -7.73 14.00
CA THR A 226 0.80 -7.46 13.35
C THR A 226 -0.38 -8.07 14.13
N LYS A 227 -0.16 -9.23 14.76
CA LYS A 227 -1.19 -9.94 15.54
C LYS A 227 -1.17 -9.50 17.00
N SER A 228 0.00 -9.49 17.64
CA SER A 228 0.10 -9.10 19.05
C SER A 228 1.47 -8.54 19.44
N LEU A 229 1.43 -7.58 20.36
CA LEU A 229 2.59 -7.09 21.14
C LEU A 229 2.59 -7.61 22.59
N ASP A 230 1.57 -8.36 22.96
CA ASP A 230 1.43 -9.02 24.25
C ASP A 230 1.47 -10.53 24.03
N ILE A 231 2.55 -11.17 24.49
CA ILE A 231 2.75 -12.61 24.37
C ILE A 231 2.86 -13.16 25.79
N GLU A 232 1.95 -14.04 26.18
CA GLU A 232 1.95 -14.68 27.51
C GLU A 232 1.94 -13.65 28.68
N GLY A 233 1.30 -12.49 28.50
CA GLY A 233 1.26 -11.41 29.49
C GLY A 233 2.48 -10.48 29.48
N ILE A 234 3.43 -10.72 28.57
CA ILE A 234 4.62 -9.88 28.38
C ILE A 234 4.32 -8.85 27.29
N LYS A 235 4.00 -7.63 27.72
CA LYS A 235 3.71 -6.51 26.82
C LYS A 235 4.98 -5.80 26.37
N CYS A 236 5.23 -5.80 25.07
CA CYS A 236 6.36 -5.11 24.45
C CYS A 236 5.91 -3.94 23.56
N LYS A 237 6.87 -3.10 23.18
CA LYS A 237 6.67 -1.93 22.32
C LYS A 237 6.84 -2.34 20.85
N PRO A 238 6.09 -1.70 19.92
CA PRO A 238 6.27 -1.94 18.49
C PRO A 238 7.68 -1.57 18.05
N ASN A 239 8.26 -2.37 17.15
CA ASN A 239 9.61 -2.19 16.66
C ASN A 239 9.72 -2.61 15.18
N PRO A 240 10.16 -1.71 14.30
CA PRO A 240 10.34 -2.05 12.90
C PRO A 240 11.70 -2.60 12.51
N TRP A 241 12.69 -2.61 13.42
CA TRP A 241 14.09 -2.80 13.07
C TRP A 241 14.71 -4.07 13.67
N VAL A 242 15.63 -4.67 12.94
CA VAL A 242 16.46 -5.81 13.38
C VAL A 242 17.43 -5.36 14.47
N HIS A 243 18.08 -4.21 14.24
CA HIS A 243 19.06 -3.58 15.11
C HIS A 243 18.58 -2.17 15.49
N PRO A 244 17.65 -2.05 16.45
CA PRO A 244 17.15 -0.74 16.85
C PRO A 244 18.24 0.07 17.59
N GLY A 245 18.48 1.30 17.14
CA GLY A 245 19.42 2.24 17.77
C GLY A 245 20.77 2.40 17.07
N SER A 246 21.00 1.64 16.00
CA SER A 246 22.10 1.85 15.05
C SER A 246 21.90 3.07 14.16
#